data_AF-A0A0N5D7K0-F1
#
_entry.id   AF-A0A0N5D7K0-F1
#
_cell.length_a   1.000
_cell.length_b   1.000
_cell.length_c   1.000
_cell.angle_alpha   90.00
_cell.angle_beta   90.00
_cell.angle_gamma   90.00
#
_symmetry.space_group_name_H-M   'P 1'
#
loop_
_entity.id
_entity.type
_entity.pdbx_description
1 polymer ?
#
loop_
_entity_poly.entity_id
_entity_poly.type
_entity_poly.pdbx_seq_one_letter_code
_entity_poly.pdbx_strand_id
1 'polypeptide(L)'
;MLDLKVSRRCEFYADDQLSTALIFVGKNNDLNEYVVLALISDSSFFTASYDQESWIKLREESDFSSDDEFIAELCDPKITISIERSDDVQVKWNRPDEDGLKFEFCTMTLCPNTVGIFSLVDALLTERNNHYENLTRSDVVIADMERKFELLSKYLQKVEEMDEYRRNLSNTLISKFVAIQNKNIC
;
A
#
# COMPACT_ATOMS: atom_id res chain seq x y z
N MET A 1 -15.69 4.69 12.99
CA MET A 1 -14.44 3.91 12.83
C MET A 1 -13.42 4.78 12.11
N LEU A 2 -12.19 4.86 12.61
CA LEU A 2 -11.12 5.66 12.00
C LEU A 2 -10.38 4.84 10.93
N ASP A 3 -10.40 5.33 9.70
CA ASP A 3 -9.72 4.76 8.54
C ASP A 3 -8.47 5.57 8.23
N LEU A 4 -7.28 5.02 8.53
CA LEU A 4 -6.00 5.71 8.36
C LEU A 4 -5.67 5.88 6.87
N LYS A 5 -5.31 7.11 6.48
CA LYS A 5 -5.00 7.49 5.09
C LYS A 5 -3.55 7.92 4.91
N VAL A 6 -2.98 8.57 5.91
CA VAL A 6 -1.60 9.07 5.91
C VAL A 6 -0.89 8.57 7.16
N SER A 7 0.35 8.10 6.99
CA SER A 7 1.27 7.78 8.07
C SER A 7 2.65 8.33 7.71
N ARG A 8 3.17 9.24 8.53
CA ARG A 8 4.43 9.92 8.29
C ARG A 8 5.27 9.96 9.55
N ARG A 9 6.58 9.93 9.37
CA ARG A 9 7.56 10.17 10.43
C ARG A 9 8.41 11.38 10.07
N CYS A 10 8.68 12.23 11.06
CA CYS A 10 9.70 13.27 10.92
C CYS A 10 10.53 13.39 12.20
N GLU A 11 11.72 13.94 12.02
CA GLU A 11 12.62 14.30 13.11
C GLU A 11 12.72 15.83 13.14
N PHE A 12 12.71 16.39 14.35
CA PHE A 12 12.73 17.83 14.56
C PHE A 12 13.46 18.15 15.87
N TYR A 13 13.95 19.37 16.01
CA TYR A 13 14.58 19.83 17.24
C TYR A 13 13.54 20.53 18.11
N ALA A 14 13.44 20.10 19.37
CA ALA A 14 12.69 20.78 20.42
C ALA A 14 13.65 21.06 21.58
N ASP A 15 13.82 22.32 21.95
CA ASP A 15 14.73 22.76 23.02
C ASP A 15 16.16 22.16 22.90
N ASP A 16 16.74 22.26 21.70
CA ASP A 16 18.06 21.71 21.35
C ASP A 16 18.20 20.18 21.44
N GLN A 17 17.10 19.46 21.62
CA GLN A 17 17.06 18.00 21.63
C GLN A 17 16.36 17.45 20.37
N LEU A 18 17.01 16.48 19.72
CA LEU A 18 16.41 15.76 18.61
C LEU A 18 15.22 14.93 19.10
N SER A 19 14.05 15.20 18.55
CA SER A 19 12.79 14.52 18.82
C SER A 19 12.24 13.89 17.55
N THR A 20 11.42 12.86 17.71
CA THR A 20 10.72 12.20 16.59
C THR A 20 9.22 12.37 16.76
N ALA A 21 8.52 12.62 15.65
CA ALA A 21 7.07 12.58 15.61
C ALA A 21 6.58 11.53 14.60
N LEU A 22 5.50 10.86 14.99
CA LEU A 22 4.67 10.06 14.10
C LEU A 22 3.35 10.79 13.89
N ILE A 23 3.01 11.03 12.63
CA ILE A 23 1.85 11.80 12.23
C ILE A 23 0.92 10.90 11.44
N PHE A 24 -0.35 10.91 11.81
CA PHE A 24 -1.40 10.17 11.14
C PHE A 24 -2.51 11.11 10.70
N VAL A 25 -3.06 10.87 9.51
CA VAL A 25 -4.32 11.46 9.07
C VAL A 25 -5.26 10.31 8.77
N GLY A 26 -6.47 10.34 9.32
CA GLY A 26 -7.49 9.34 9.06
C GLY A 26 -8.86 9.95 8.89
N LYS A 27 -9.75 9.24 8.21
CA LYS A 27 -11.15 9.63 8.07
C LYS A 27 -11.98 8.88 9.10
N ASN A 28 -12.72 9.60 9.93
CA ASN A 28 -13.70 9.02 10.82
C ASN A 28 -15.05 8.93 10.08
N ASN A 29 -15.37 7.72 9.61
CA ASN A 29 -16.55 7.51 8.76
C ASN A 29 -17.88 7.72 9.49
N ASP A 30 -17.91 7.64 10.82
CA ASP A 30 -19.15 7.78 11.59
C ASP A 30 -19.56 9.26 11.74
N LEU A 31 -18.56 10.14 11.87
CA LEU A 31 -18.74 11.58 12.04
C LEU A 31 -18.49 12.37 10.74
N ASN A 32 -18.04 11.69 9.68
CA ASN A 32 -17.63 12.29 8.41
C ASN A 32 -16.66 13.48 8.61
N GLU A 33 -15.64 13.25 9.44
CA GLU A 33 -14.58 14.21 9.75
C GLU A 33 -13.21 13.57 9.43
N TYR A 34 -12.21 14.42 9.20
CA TYR A 34 -10.81 14.00 9.15
C TYR A 34 -10.15 14.29 10.50
N VAL A 35 -9.45 13.30 11.03
CA VAL A 35 -8.72 13.40 12.29
C VAL A 35 -7.24 13.33 12.00
N VAL A 36 -6.51 14.32 12.49
CA VAL A 36 -5.05 14.40 12.43
C VAL A 36 -4.51 14.13 13.83
N LEU A 37 -3.48 13.30 13.92
CA LEU A 37 -2.92 12.80 15.17
C LEU A 37 -1.40 12.92 15.09
N ALA A 38 -0.77 13.43 16.14
CA ALA A 38 0.68 13.45 16.26
C ALA A 38 1.12 12.84 17.60
N LEU A 39 2.01 11.85 17.51
CA LEU A 39 2.69 11.21 18.64
C LEU A 39 4.14 11.68 18.64
N ILE A 40 4.57 12.36 19.71
CA ILE A 40 5.94 12.85 19.86
C ILE A 40 6.71 11.90 20.81
N SER A 41 8.01 11.76 20.59
CA SER A 41 8.90 10.85 21.33
C SER A 41 8.92 11.05 22.85
N ASP A 42 8.50 12.19 23.35
CA ASP A 42 8.31 12.45 24.79
C ASP A 42 6.97 11.93 25.33
N SER A 43 6.29 11.07 24.57
CA SER A 43 4.95 10.52 24.86
C SER A 43 3.83 11.55 24.84
N SER A 44 4.06 12.75 24.30
CA SER A 44 3.00 13.73 24.08
C SER A 44 2.15 13.34 22.89
N PHE A 45 0.85 13.54 23.01
CA PHE A 45 -0.13 13.26 21.97
C PHE A 45 -0.97 14.49 21.68
N PHE A 46 -1.09 14.80 20.40
CA PHE A 46 -1.84 15.94 19.89
C PHE A 46 -2.83 15.48 18.83
N THR A 47 -3.98 16.15 18.75
CA THR A 47 -4.96 15.88 17.72
C THR A 47 -5.63 17.15 17.21
N ALA A 48 -6.12 17.09 15.99
CA ALA A 48 -7.08 18.02 15.42
C ALA A 48 -8.17 17.23 14.70
N SER A 49 -9.40 17.72 14.77
CA SER A 49 -10.51 17.23 13.96
C SER A 49 -10.95 18.31 13.00
N TYR A 50 -11.13 17.93 11.75
CA TYR A 50 -11.61 18.77 10.67
C TYR A 50 -12.93 18.20 10.17
N ASP A 51 -14.01 18.95 10.36
CA ASP A 51 -15.24 18.62 9.65
C ASP A 51 -15.05 18.71 8.13
N GLN A 52 -16.00 18.19 7.37
CA GLN A 52 -15.89 18.12 5.91
C GLN A 52 -15.66 19.51 5.28
N GLU A 53 -16.29 20.57 5.81
CA GLU A 53 -16.13 21.93 5.27
C GLU A 53 -14.73 22.48 5.54
N SER A 54 -14.21 22.30 6.75
CA SER A 54 -12.87 22.75 7.14
C SER A 54 -11.79 21.98 6.41
N TRP A 55 -12.00 20.68 6.18
CA TRP A 55 -11.11 19.85 5.37
C TRP A 55 -11.06 20.31 3.91
N ILE A 56 -12.23 20.57 3.31
CA ILE A 56 -12.30 21.08 1.93
C ILE A 56 -11.58 22.43 1.81
N LYS A 57 -11.79 23.34 2.77
CA LYS A 57 -11.09 24.63 2.79
C LYS A 57 -9.58 24.46 2.87
N LEU A 58 -9.09 23.64 3.79
CA LEU A 58 -7.66 23.35 3.93
C LEU A 58 -7.06 22.82 2.62
N ARG A 59 -7.75 21.87 1.99
CA ARG A 59 -7.36 21.28 0.71
C ARG A 59 -7.33 22.31 -0.44
N GLU A 60 -8.34 23.17 -0.52
CA GLU A 60 -8.44 24.20 -1.56
C GLU A 60 -7.41 25.33 -1.37
N GLU A 61 -7.13 25.72 -0.13
CA GLU A 61 -6.04 26.64 0.23
C GLU A 61 -4.66 26.07 -0.13
N SER A 62 -4.54 24.74 -0.14
CA SER A 62 -3.36 24.01 -0.60
C SER A 62 -3.31 23.78 -2.13
N ASP A 63 -4.24 24.34 -2.90
CA ASP A 63 -4.37 24.21 -4.37
C ASP A 63 -4.65 22.77 -4.88
N PHE A 64 -5.40 21.96 -4.11
CA PHE A 64 -5.81 20.61 -4.54
C PHE A 64 -7.30 20.51 -4.90
N SER A 65 -7.59 19.74 -5.96
CA SER A 65 -8.96 19.63 -6.50
C SER A 65 -9.77 18.47 -5.90
N SER A 66 -9.09 17.46 -5.34
CA SER A 66 -9.71 16.25 -4.77
C SER A 66 -9.03 15.82 -3.46
N ASP A 67 -9.79 15.12 -2.60
CA ASP A 67 -9.25 14.55 -1.36
C ASP A 67 -8.15 13.53 -1.67
N ASP A 68 -8.31 12.74 -2.74
CA ASP A 68 -7.35 11.70 -3.14
C ASP A 68 -6.01 12.30 -3.57
N GLU A 69 -6.02 13.38 -4.38
CA GLU A 69 -4.80 14.11 -4.76
C GLU A 69 -4.08 14.69 -3.54
N PHE A 70 -4.84 15.31 -2.64
CA PHE A 70 -4.29 15.93 -1.44
C PHE A 70 -3.69 14.89 -0.49
N ILE A 71 -4.41 13.80 -0.22
CA ILE A 71 -3.91 12.68 0.60
C ILE A 71 -2.68 12.03 -0.04
N ALA A 72 -2.67 11.85 -1.36
CA ALA A 72 -1.50 11.32 -2.07
C ALA A 72 -0.26 12.21 -1.87
N GLU A 73 -0.43 13.53 -1.95
CA GLU A 73 0.66 14.48 -1.69
C GLU A 73 1.16 14.41 -0.24
N LEU A 74 0.25 14.38 0.75
CA LEU A 74 0.61 14.25 2.17
C LEU A 74 1.40 12.95 2.46
N CYS A 75 1.18 11.92 1.66
CA CYS A 75 1.87 10.64 1.72
C CYS A 75 3.24 10.62 1.01
N ASP A 76 3.55 11.56 0.11
CA ASP A 76 4.75 11.48 -0.74
C ASP A 76 6.05 11.57 0.10
N PRO A 77 6.95 10.56 0.05
CA PRO A 77 8.24 10.57 0.76
C PRO A 77 9.14 11.77 0.41
N LYS A 78 8.96 12.39 -0.75
CA LYS A 78 9.72 13.59 -1.15
C LYS A 78 9.29 14.85 -0.40
N ILE A 79 8.06 14.88 0.11
CA ILE A 79 7.53 16.00 0.87
C ILE A 79 8.12 15.97 2.28
N THR A 80 8.69 17.10 2.69
CA THR A 80 9.31 17.22 4.01
C THR A 80 8.32 17.79 5.00
N ILE A 81 8.36 17.28 6.23
CA ILE A 81 7.49 17.75 7.30
C ILE A 81 8.34 18.50 8.32
N SER A 82 7.92 19.70 8.69
CA SER A 82 8.45 20.44 9.84
C SER A 82 7.40 20.48 10.95
N ILE A 83 7.89 20.52 12.19
CA ILE A 83 7.06 20.64 13.38
C ILE A 83 7.52 21.84 14.17
N GLU A 84 6.56 22.69 14.53
CA GLU A 84 6.76 23.78 15.48
C GLU A 84 5.93 23.48 16.73
N ARG A 85 6.60 23.48 17.88
CA ARG A 85 5.98 23.12 19.16
C ARG A 85 5.88 24.33 20.08
N SER A 86 4.69 24.52 20.61
CA SER A 86 4.35 25.48 21.66
C SER A 86 3.38 24.82 22.64
N ASP A 87 2.36 25.55 23.12
CA ASP A 87 1.20 24.96 23.80
C ASP A 87 0.41 24.03 22.86
N ASP A 88 0.37 24.38 21.58
CA ASP A 88 -0.11 23.56 20.47
C ASP A 88 1.05 23.12 19.57
N VAL A 89 0.80 22.10 18.74
CA VAL A 89 1.75 21.60 17.74
C VAL A 89 1.28 21.96 16.34
N GLN A 90 2.12 22.65 15.59
CA GLN A 90 1.90 22.89 14.16
C GLN A 90 2.71 21.88 13.35
N VAL A 91 2.03 21.15 12.47
CA VAL A 91 2.63 20.23 11.50
C VAL A 91 2.50 20.86 10.13
N LYS A 92 3.64 21.04 9.46
CA LYS A 92 3.76 21.77 8.20
C LYS A 92 4.32 20.85 7.13
N TRP A 93 3.59 20.69 6.02
CA TRP A 93 4.06 19.95 4.86
C TRP A 93 4.68 20.90 3.86
N ASN A 94 5.92 20.58 3.46
CA ASN A 94 6.75 21.42 2.63
C ASN A 94 7.19 20.67 1.38
N ARG A 95 6.87 21.26 0.22
CA ARG A 95 7.31 20.77 -1.09
C ARG A 95 8.67 21.37 -1.45
N PRO A 96 9.66 20.56 -1.87
CA PRO A 96 10.87 21.08 -2.45
C PRO A 96 10.60 21.60 -3.88
N ASP A 97 11.11 22.78 -4.18
CA ASP A 97 11.15 23.36 -5.53
C ASP A 97 12.35 22.83 -6.33
N GLU A 98 12.40 23.12 -7.64
CA GLU A 98 13.50 22.74 -8.55
C GLU A 98 14.86 23.27 -8.08
N ASP A 99 14.87 24.43 -7.41
CA ASP A 99 16.06 25.06 -6.83
C ASP A 99 16.39 24.58 -5.40
N GLY A 100 15.62 23.62 -4.86
CA GLY A 100 15.81 23.06 -3.51
C GLY A 100 15.28 23.94 -2.37
N LEU A 101 14.60 25.04 -2.68
CA LEU A 101 13.82 25.82 -1.71
C LEU A 101 12.60 25.01 -1.25
N LYS A 102 12.17 25.21 -0.01
CA LYS A 102 11.01 24.52 0.56
C LYS A 102 9.82 25.49 0.63
N PHE A 103 8.71 25.12 0.02
CA PHE A 103 7.45 25.85 0.09
C PHE A 103 6.45 25.10 0.95
N GLU A 104 5.91 25.77 1.97
CA GLU A 104 4.84 25.26 2.82
C GLU A 104 3.52 25.31 2.03
N PHE A 105 2.89 24.15 1.80
CA PHE A 105 1.59 24.10 1.12
C PHE A 105 0.45 23.73 2.07
N CYS A 106 0.74 23.13 3.23
CA CYS A 106 -0.28 22.74 4.18
C CYS A 106 0.24 22.85 5.61
N THR A 107 -0.58 23.44 6.47
CA THR A 107 -0.31 23.58 7.91
C THR A 107 -1.51 23.13 8.70
N MET A 108 -1.28 22.21 9.63
CA MET A 108 -2.29 21.69 10.55
C MET A 108 -1.88 22.01 11.98
N THR A 109 -2.78 22.60 12.76
CA THR A 109 -2.54 22.92 14.16
C THR A 109 -3.28 21.91 15.03
N LEU A 110 -2.54 21.23 15.91
CA LEU A 110 -3.04 20.18 16.77
C LEU A 110 -2.93 20.59 18.23
N CYS A 111 -3.97 20.27 18.99
CA CYS A 111 -4.04 20.55 20.41
C CYS A 111 -3.74 19.29 21.24
N PRO A 112 -3.18 19.41 22.45
CA PRO A 112 -3.00 18.28 23.35
C PRO A 112 -4.33 17.58 23.63
N ASN A 113 -4.42 16.26 23.41
CA ASN A 113 -5.66 15.53 23.68
C ASN A 113 -5.42 14.06 24.01
N THR A 114 -5.61 13.64 25.25
CA THR A 114 -5.38 12.25 25.65
C THR A 114 -6.48 11.27 25.23
N VAL A 115 -7.64 11.74 24.76
CA VAL A 115 -8.82 10.91 24.47
C VAL A 115 -8.71 10.16 23.13
N GLY A 116 -7.98 10.71 22.15
CA GLY A 116 -7.87 10.15 20.79
C GLY A 116 -6.90 8.99 20.64
N ILE A 117 -6.13 8.62 21.68
CA ILE A 117 -5.08 7.61 21.54
C ILE A 117 -5.64 6.19 21.36
N PHE A 118 -6.78 5.89 21.99
CA PHE A 118 -7.41 4.57 21.88
C PHE A 118 -7.97 4.30 20.49
N SER A 119 -8.59 5.31 19.85
CA SER A 119 -9.09 5.17 18.48
C SER A 119 -7.96 4.98 17.47
N LEU A 120 -6.79 5.60 17.69
CA LEU A 120 -5.59 5.36 16.89
C LEU A 120 -5.08 3.92 17.07
N VAL A 121 -4.99 3.43 18.31
CA VAL A 121 -4.54 2.06 18.60
C VAL A 121 -5.47 1.04 17.95
N ASP A 122 -6.79 1.22 18.07
CA ASP A 122 -7.77 0.35 17.43
C ASP A 122 -7.65 0.38 15.90
N ALA A 123 -7.43 1.56 15.30
CA ALA A 123 -7.22 1.70 13.86
C ALA A 123 -5.94 0.97 13.39
N LEU A 124 -4.83 1.14 14.11
CA LEU A 124 -3.55 0.45 13.82
C LEU A 124 -3.68 -1.07 13.97
N LEU A 125 -4.38 -1.55 15.01
CA LEU A 125 -4.64 -2.97 15.20
C LEU A 125 -5.51 -3.54 14.07
N THR A 126 -6.50 -2.77 13.62
CA THR A 126 -7.38 -3.13 12.50
C THR A 126 -6.59 -3.20 11.20
N GLU A 127 -5.78 -2.19 10.89
CA GLU A 127 -4.91 -2.16 9.71
C GLU A 127 -3.92 -3.33 9.71
N ARG A 128 -3.29 -3.60 10.86
CA ARG A 128 -2.40 -4.75 11.05
C ARG A 128 -3.15 -6.07 10.80
N ASN A 129 -4.34 -6.25 11.37
CA ASN A 129 -5.12 -7.48 11.18
C ASN A 129 -5.50 -7.66 9.70
N ASN A 130 -5.96 -6.60 9.04
CA ASN A 130 -6.25 -6.62 7.60
C ASN A 130 -5.01 -6.97 6.76
N HIS A 131 -3.84 -6.43 7.13
CA HIS A 131 -2.58 -6.76 6.47
C HIS A 131 -2.24 -8.27 6.61
N TYR A 132 -2.34 -8.83 7.81
CA TYR A 132 -2.09 -10.25 8.03
C TYR A 132 -3.12 -11.16 7.35
N GLU A 133 -4.39 -10.78 7.35
CA GLU A 133 -5.43 -11.51 6.60
C GLU A 133 -5.14 -11.50 5.10
N ASN A 134 -4.71 -10.36 4.55
CA ASN A 134 -4.35 -10.24 3.14
C ASN A 134 -3.09 -11.03 2.79
N LEU A 135 -2.07 -11.04 3.65
CA LEU A 135 -0.89 -11.89 3.49
C LEU A 135 -1.28 -13.37 3.48
N THR A 136 -2.10 -13.80 4.44
CA THR A 136 -2.57 -15.18 4.53
C THR A 136 -3.39 -15.58 3.30
N ARG A 137 -4.25 -14.68 2.80
CA ARG A 137 -4.99 -14.88 1.53
C ARG A 137 -4.06 -14.96 0.34
N SER A 138 -3.02 -14.12 0.29
CA SER A 138 -2.01 -14.14 -0.78
C SER A 138 -1.26 -15.47 -0.81
N ASP A 139 -0.83 -15.97 0.35
CA ASP A 139 -0.13 -17.26 0.47
C ASP A 139 -1.03 -18.43 0.03
N VAL A 140 -2.32 -18.39 0.37
CA VAL A 140 -3.31 -19.39 -0.09
C VAL A 140 -3.49 -19.33 -1.62
N VAL A 141 -3.53 -18.15 -2.21
CA VAL A 141 -3.65 -17.98 -3.66
C VAL A 141 -2.39 -18.47 -4.39
N ILE A 142 -1.20 -18.17 -3.86
CA ILE A 142 0.08 -18.64 -4.40
C ILE A 142 0.13 -20.17 -4.36
N ALA A 143 -0.20 -20.79 -3.23
CA ALA A 143 -0.22 -22.25 -3.09
C ALA A 143 -1.22 -22.93 -4.05
N ASP A 144 -2.39 -22.34 -4.29
CA ASP A 144 -3.35 -22.87 -5.28
C ASP A 144 -2.84 -22.69 -6.72
N MET A 145 -2.17 -21.58 -7.03
CA MET A 145 -1.52 -21.37 -8.33
C MET A 145 -0.39 -22.37 -8.56
N GLU A 146 0.47 -22.61 -7.58
CA GLU A 146 1.54 -23.61 -7.64
C GLU A 146 0.97 -25.01 -7.91
N ARG A 147 -0.11 -25.39 -7.22
CA ARG A 147 -0.79 -26.67 -7.44
C ARG A 147 -1.36 -26.77 -8.86
N LYS A 148 -1.96 -25.70 -9.38
CA LYS A 148 -2.47 -25.64 -10.76
C LYS A 148 -1.34 -25.75 -11.79
N PHE A 149 -0.20 -25.10 -11.55
CA PHE A 149 0.98 -25.22 -12.39
C PHE A 149 1.54 -26.64 -12.38
N GLU A 150 1.66 -27.29 -11.22
CA GLU A 150 2.13 -28.68 -11.14
C GLU A 150 1.21 -29.64 -11.92
N LEU A 151 -0.11 -29.45 -11.82
CA LEU A 151 -1.08 -30.23 -12.60
C LEU A 151 -0.91 -29.98 -14.11
N LEU A 152 -0.76 -28.73 -14.54
CA LEU A 152 -0.51 -28.39 -15.94
C LEU A 152 0.78 -29.03 -16.47
N SER A 153 1.87 -29.02 -15.69
CA SER A 153 3.12 -29.68 -16.04
C SER A 153 2.95 -31.18 -16.24
N LYS A 154 2.18 -31.86 -15.37
CA LYS A 154 1.86 -33.30 -15.53
C LYS A 154 1.05 -33.57 -16.80
N TYR A 155 0.11 -32.69 -17.14
CA TYR A 155 -0.66 -32.81 -18.38
C TYR A 155 0.21 -32.57 -19.62
N LEU A 156 1.12 -31.60 -19.59
CA LEU A 156 2.08 -31.34 -20.67
C LEU A 156 2.97 -32.56 -20.94
N GLN A 157 3.52 -33.17 -19.88
CA GLN A 157 4.31 -34.39 -20.02
C GLN A 157 3.51 -35.52 -20.67
N LYS A 158 2.24 -35.69 -20.29
CA LYS A 158 1.36 -36.69 -20.91
C LYS A 158 1.07 -36.39 -22.39
N VAL A 159 0.98 -35.12 -22.77
CA VAL A 159 0.84 -34.72 -24.17
C VAL A 159 2.11 -35.06 -24.94
N GLU A 160 3.29 -34.80 -24.40
CA GLU A 160 4.57 -35.16 -25.02
C GLU A 160 4.70 -36.68 -25.22
N GLU A 161 4.34 -37.48 -24.22
CA GLU A 161 4.31 -38.95 -24.30
C GLU A 161 3.35 -39.45 -25.39
N MET A 162 2.16 -38.85 -25.49
CA MET A 162 1.20 -39.18 -26.55
C MET A 162 1.71 -38.80 -27.94
N ASP A 163 2.44 -37.69 -28.04
CA ASP A 163 3.01 -37.22 -29.30
C ASP A 163 4.16 -38.11 -29.77
N GLU A 164 5.00 -38.57 -28.84
CA GLU A 164 6.03 -39.56 -29.09
C GLU A 164 5.42 -40.89 -29.53
N TYR A 165 4.39 -41.37 -28.83
CA TYR A 165 3.67 -42.59 -29.20
C TYR A 165 3.09 -42.48 -30.62
N ARG A 166 2.45 -41.35 -30.95
CA ARG A 166 1.91 -41.08 -32.28
C ARG A 166 3.00 -41.12 -33.36
N ARG A 167 4.16 -40.50 -33.13
CA ARG A 167 5.29 -40.52 -34.07
C ARG A 167 5.81 -41.94 -34.29
N ASN A 168 6.00 -42.70 -33.22
CA ASN A 168 6.49 -44.09 -33.28
C ASN A 168 5.51 -45.00 -34.02
N LEU A 169 4.21 -44.85 -33.76
CA LEU A 169 3.17 -45.59 -34.49
C LEU A 169 3.17 -45.24 -35.98
N SER A 170 3.25 -43.95 -36.32
CA SER A 170 3.30 -43.49 -37.70
C SER A 170 4.51 -44.05 -38.45
N ASN A 171 5.70 -43.96 -37.86
CA ASN A 171 6.93 -44.54 -38.42
C ASN A 171 6.83 -46.05 -38.63
N THR A 172 6.23 -46.76 -37.67
CA THR A 172 6.01 -48.21 -37.76
C THR A 172 5.05 -48.56 -38.90
N LEU A 173 3.96 -47.82 -39.05
CA LEU A 173 2.98 -48.04 -40.12
C LEU A 173 3.58 -47.75 -41.50
N ILE A 174 4.33 -46.66 -41.64
CA ILE A 174 5.07 -46.32 -42.86
C ILE A 174 6.04 -47.44 -43.23
N SER A 175 6.87 -47.90 -42.27
CA SER A 175 7.82 -48.97 -42.49
C SER A 175 7.15 -50.27 -42.96
N LYS A 176 6.05 -50.67 -42.31
CA LYS A 176 5.26 -51.85 -42.71
C LYS A 176 4.65 -51.69 -44.10
N PHE A 177 4.13 -50.51 -44.43
CA PHE A 177 3.53 -50.24 -45.74
C PHE A 177 4.57 -50.34 -46.87
N VAL A 178 5.75 -49.74 -46.68
CA VAL A 178 6.87 -49.84 -47.64
C VAL A 178 7.33 -51.30 -47.82
N ALA A 179 7.42 -52.07 -46.73
CA ALA A 179 7.80 -53.49 -46.80
C ALA A 179 6.79 -54.33 -47.60
N ILE A 180 5.49 -54.04 -47.49
CA ILE A 180 4.44 -54.71 -48.28
C ILE A 180 4.54 -54.31 -49.76
N GLN A 181 4.69 -53.02 -50.06
CA GLN A 181 4.88 -52.55 -51.44
C GLN A 181 6.08 -53.22 -52.10
N ASN A 182 7.21 -53.30 -51.40
CA ASN A 182 8.42 -53.93 -51.93
C ASN A 182 8.28 -55.45 -52.13
N LYS A 183 7.47 -56.15 -51.31
CA LYS A 183 7.15 -57.57 -51.51
C LYS A 183 6.23 -57.83 -52.71
N ASN A 184 5.42 -56.86 -53.10
CA ASN A 184 4.51 -56.96 -54.24
C ASN A 184 5.15 -56.51 -55.58
N ILE A 185 6.41 -56.10 -55.56
CA ILE A 185 7.20 -55.67 -56.74
C ILE A 185 8.18 -56.79 -57.21
N CYS A 186 8.12 -57.99 -56.61
CA CYS A 186 8.79 -59.19 -57.11
C CYS A 186 7.84 -60.08 -57.90
#